data_AF-A0A7J0GV03-F1
#
_entry.id   AF-A0A7J0GV03-F1
#
_cell.length_a   1.000
_cell.length_b   1.000
_cell.length_c   1.000
_cell.angle_alpha   90.00
_cell.angle_beta   90.00
_cell.angle_gamma   90.00
#
_symmetry.space_group_name_H-M   'P 1'
#
loop_
_entity.id
_entity.type
_entity.pdbx_description
1 polymer ?
#
loop_
_entity_poly.entity_id
_entity_poly.type
_entity_poly.pdbx_seq_one_letter_code
_entity_poly.pdbx_strand_id
1 'polypeptide(L)'
;MLNSSHELGELYFLKLMLIPGTSILCSFGWLVQEISLSGGRYQRCLREIRSRASDVEDEKKGIKIAKKDWENLHVHIASYNNFPTAAGLASSAAGFACLVFSLAKLMNVKEDQGKLSAVARQGSGSACRSLYGGFVKWIMGKHDDGSDSIAVQLADEKHWDDLVIVIAVVSSRQKETSSTSGMRESVETSMLIKHRAKEVVPKRIVDMEEAIKNLDFPSFAHLACADSNQFHAVAYTFDAGPNAVLIARNRKVAASLLQRLLFHFPPSSDTDLSSYVIGDKSILQDVGVADMKDIDALPAPPEVKDNIPSQKYKGDVSYFICTKPGKGPVLLSDKNQALLSPETGLPK
;
A
#
# COMPACT_ATOMS: atom_id res chain seq x y z
N MET A 1 -27.35 -24.14 -21.27
CA MET A 1 -28.05 -22.84 -21.44
C MET A 1 -28.49 -22.41 -20.05
N LEU A 2 -28.12 -21.26 -19.50
CA LEU A 2 -27.51 -20.07 -20.12
C LEU A 2 -26.02 -19.89 -19.75
N ASN A 3 -25.25 -19.34 -20.70
CA ASN A 3 -23.99 -18.66 -20.41
C ASN A 3 -24.30 -17.23 -19.96
N SER A 4 -23.56 -16.69 -18.99
CA SER A 4 -23.53 -15.24 -18.73
C SER A 4 -22.16 -14.79 -18.18
N SER A 5 -21.11 -15.11 -18.93
CA SER A 5 -19.84 -14.39 -18.89
C SER A 5 -20.01 -13.04 -19.61
N HIS A 6 -20.21 -11.94 -18.88
CA HIS A 6 -20.16 -10.59 -19.48
C HIS A 6 -19.76 -9.48 -18.50
N GLU A 7 -18.68 -8.79 -18.86
CA GLU A 7 -18.36 -7.37 -18.62
C GLU A 7 -18.88 -6.67 -17.35
N LEU A 8 -18.08 -6.67 -16.29
CA LEU A 8 -18.00 -5.53 -15.37
C LEU A 8 -16.51 -5.27 -15.04
N GLY A 9 -15.95 -4.19 -15.60
CA GLY A 9 -14.53 -3.87 -15.48
C GLY A 9 -14.14 -3.40 -14.08
N GLU A 10 -13.15 -4.06 -13.48
CA GLU A 10 -12.61 -3.66 -12.18
C GLU A 10 -11.95 -2.26 -12.27
N LEU A 11 -12.17 -1.44 -11.24
CA LEU A 11 -11.61 -0.09 -11.19
C LEU A 11 -10.08 -0.15 -11.05
N TYR A 12 -9.39 0.52 -11.95
CA TYR A 12 -7.98 0.83 -11.72
C TYR A 12 -7.87 1.83 -10.58
N PHE A 13 -7.00 1.51 -9.62
CA PHE A 13 -6.53 2.44 -8.61
C PHE A 13 -5.03 2.64 -8.80
N LEU A 14 -4.62 3.87 -9.16
CA LEU A 14 -3.24 4.27 -9.03
C LEU A 14 -2.89 4.36 -7.54
N LYS A 15 -2.34 3.27 -6.99
CA LYS A 15 -1.88 3.23 -5.61
C LYS A 15 -0.41 3.65 -5.61
N LEU A 16 -0.12 4.90 -5.29
CA LEU A 16 1.23 5.25 -4.85
C LEU A 16 1.52 4.50 -3.55
N MET A 17 2.59 3.70 -3.58
CA MET A 17 3.05 2.90 -2.46
C MET A 17 4.46 3.35 -2.11
N LEU A 18 4.66 3.67 -0.84
CA LEU A 18 5.76 4.51 -0.39
C LEU A 18 6.46 3.82 0.75
N ILE A 19 7.79 3.75 0.63
CA ILE A 19 8.60 2.77 1.33
C ILE A 19 9.89 3.47 1.75
N PRO A 20 10.06 3.66 3.06
CA PRO A 20 11.33 3.28 3.68
C PRO A 20 11.10 2.38 4.90
N GLY A 21 12.06 1.51 5.19
CA GLY A 21 12.16 0.87 6.51
C GLY A 21 11.37 -0.43 6.72
N THR A 22 11.98 -1.51 6.25
CA THR A 22 12.22 -2.77 7.00
C THR A 22 11.03 -3.62 7.51
N SER A 23 11.06 -4.87 7.00
CA SER A 23 10.74 -6.09 7.74
C SER A 23 9.27 -6.36 8.02
N ILE A 24 8.66 -7.06 7.06
CA ILE A 24 7.25 -7.45 7.09
C ILE A 24 7.13 -8.80 7.78
N LEU A 25 7.12 -8.70 9.10
CA LEU A 25 5.97 -9.17 9.83
C LEU A 25 4.70 -8.44 9.29
N CYS A 26 3.54 -9.11 9.03
CA CYS A 26 2.29 -8.48 8.52
C CYS A 26 0.95 -8.70 9.26
N SER A 27 0.79 -9.79 10.03
CA SER A 27 -0.37 -10.23 10.83
C SER A 27 -0.73 -9.26 11.97
N PHE A 28 -1.13 -9.75 13.15
CA PHE A 28 -1.96 -8.94 14.05
C PHE A 28 -1.20 -8.58 15.33
N GLY A 29 -0.82 -7.31 15.44
CA GLY A 29 -0.18 -6.78 16.64
C GLY A 29 -1.11 -6.86 17.83
N TRP A 30 -0.58 -7.31 18.97
CA TRP A 30 -1.32 -7.45 20.23
C TRP A 30 -2.64 -8.23 20.14
N LEU A 31 -2.71 -9.22 19.25
CA LEU A 31 -3.71 -10.29 19.29
C LEU A 31 -3.00 -11.65 19.30
N VAL A 32 -3.10 -12.34 20.43
CA VAL A 32 -2.77 -13.76 20.58
C VAL A 32 -3.87 -14.58 19.90
N GLN A 33 -3.96 -14.50 18.57
CA GLN A 33 -5.05 -15.13 17.82
C GLN A 33 -4.58 -15.73 16.50
N GLU A 34 -4.70 -17.05 16.44
CA GLU A 34 -4.53 -17.85 15.23
C GLU A 34 -5.64 -17.52 14.21
N ILE A 35 -5.27 -17.41 12.93
CA ILE A 35 -6.21 -17.10 11.85
C ILE A 35 -6.29 -18.28 10.89
N SER A 36 -7.51 -18.75 10.66
CA SER A 36 -7.72 -19.88 9.76
C SER A 36 -7.32 -19.55 8.32
N LEU A 37 -6.31 -20.27 7.83
CA LEU A 37 -5.92 -20.24 6.41
C LEU A 37 -6.96 -20.91 5.50
N SER A 38 -8.08 -21.44 6.03
CA SER A 38 -9.20 -22.00 5.25
C SER A 38 -9.87 -20.97 4.33
N GLY A 39 -9.74 -19.68 4.63
CA GLY A 39 -10.28 -18.60 3.79
C GLY A 39 -9.76 -18.67 2.35
N GLY A 40 -10.67 -18.69 1.37
CA GLY A 40 -10.36 -18.98 -0.03
C GLY A 40 -9.30 -18.10 -0.69
N ARG A 41 -9.02 -16.89 -0.16
CA ARG A 41 -7.93 -16.01 -0.62
C ARG A 41 -6.55 -16.58 -0.32
N TYR A 42 -6.33 -17.13 0.88
CA TYR A 42 -5.08 -17.78 1.26
C TYR A 42 -4.90 -19.11 0.52
N GLN A 43 -5.94 -19.94 0.45
CA GLN A 43 -5.88 -21.21 -0.27
C GLN A 43 -5.57 -21.05 -1.76
N ARG A 44 -6.09 -19.99 -2.42
CA ARG A 44 -5.71 -19.65 -3.79
C ARG A 44 -4.21 -19.37 -3.90
N CYS A 45 -3.67 -18.40 -3.16
CA CYS A 45 -2.24 -18.07 -3.23
C CYS A 45 -1.34 -19.27 -2.88
N LEU A 46 -1.69 -20.05 -1.85
CA LEU A 46 -0.93 -21.24 -1.42
C LEU A 46 -0.92 -22.34 -2.49
N ARG A 47 -2.06 -22.60 -3.15
CA ARG A 47 -2.13 -23.59 -4.24
C ARG A 47 -1.34 -23.13 -5.46
N GLU A 48 -1.54 -21.88 -5.88
CA GLU A 48 -0.84 -21.31 -7.04
C GLU A 48 0.68 -21.26 -6.85
N ILE A 49 1.18 -20.90 -5.66
CA ILE A 49 2.64 -20.85 -5.45
C ILE A 49 3.25 -22.25 -5.31
N ARG A 50 2.53 -23.21 -4.69
CA ARG A 50 2.97 -24.62 -4.62
C ARG A 50 3.06 -25.29 -5.99
N SER A 51 2.11 -25.05 -6.92
CA SER A 51 2.19 -25.66 -8.26
C SER A 51 3.40 -25.19 -9.08
N ARG A 52 3.94 -24.00 -8.73
CA ARG A 52 5.12 -23.37 -9.31
C ARG A 52 6.42 -23.69 -8.57
N ALA A 53 6.36 -24.42 -7.46
CA ALA A 53 7.52 -24.80 -6.69
C ALA A 53 8.51 -25.64 -7.53
N SER A 54 9.79 -25.55 -7.16
CA SER A 54 10.89 -26.33 -7.72
C SER A 54 11.64 -27.07 -6.63
N ASP A 55 12.64 -27.86 -7.04
CA ASP A 55 13.56 -28.49 -6.10
C ASP A 55 14.35 -27.44 -5.29
N VAL A 56 14.58 -27.74 -4.01
CA VAL A 56 15.34 -26.92 -3.07
C VAL A 56 16.41 -27.76 -2.41
N GLU A 57 17.63 -27.25 -2.36
CA GLU A 57 18.76 -27.88 -1.69
C GLU A 57 19.49 -26.86 -0.80
N ASP A 58 19.68 -27.21 0.47
CA ASP A 58 20.55 -26.51 1.43
C ASP A 58 21.63 -27.49 1.88
N GLU A 59 22.74 -27.52 1.11
CA GLU A 59 23.90 -28.40 1.35
C GLU A 59 24.43 -28.30 2.78
N LYS A 60 24.40 -27.10 3.37
CA LYS A 60 24.94 -26.83 4.72
C LYS A 60 24.09 -27.45 5.83
N LYS A 61 22.79 -27.67 5.57
CA LYS A 61 21.88 -28.37 6.48
C LYS A 61 21.58 -29.80 6.06
N GLY A 62 22.09 -30.26 4.90
CA GLY A 62 21.75 -31.56 4.32
C GLY A 62 20.28 -31.69 3.90
N ILE A 63 19.58 -30.57 3.67
CA ILE A 63 18.15 -30.57 3.32
C ILE A 63 18.01 -30.62 1.80
N LYS A 64 17.25 -31.61 1.30
CA LYS A 64 16.80 -31.71 -0.08
C LYS A 64 15.28 -31.86 -0.09
N ILE A 65 14.59 -31.01 -0.84
CA ILE A 65 13.14 -31.04 -1.04
C ILE A 65 12.92 -31.12 -2.55
N ALA A 66 12.36 -32.23 -3.04
CA ALA A 66 11.99 -32.37 -4.44
C ALA A 66 10.66 -31.66 -4.72
N LYS A 67 10.43 -31.26 -5.97
CA LYS A 67 9.21 -30.56 -6.40
C LYS A 67 7.90 -31.19 -5.88
N LYS A 68 7.82 -32.53 -5.94
CA LYS A 68 6.66 -33.32 -5.49
C LYS A 68 6.40 -33.25 -3.97
N ASP A 69 7.43 -32.97 -3.17
CA ASP A 69 7.31 -33.03 -1.70
C ASP A 69 6.48 -31.83 -1.20
N TRP A 70 6.49 -30.71 -1.94
CA TRP A 70 5.67 -29.51 -1.68
C TRP A 70 4.14 -29.74 -1.72
N GLU A 71 3.69 -30.85 -2.30
CA GLU A 71 2.29 -31.28 -2.27
C GLU A 71 1.85 -31.69 -0.85
N ASN A 72 2.77 -32.25 -0.07
CA ASN A 72 2.54 -32.79 1.28
C ASN A 72 3.13 -31.90 2.39
N LEU A 73 4.15 -31.09 2.10
CA LEU A 73 4.77 -30.20 3.09
C LEU A 73 3.84 -29.07 3.52
N HIS A 74 3.56 -29.01 4.82
CA HIS A 74 2.88 -27.89 5.47
C HIS A 74 3.83 -26.70 5.63
N VAL A 75 3.27 -25.49 5.75
CA VAL A 75 4.03 -24.24 5.93
C VAL A 75 3.54 -23.50 7.16
N HIS A 76 4.47 -23.03 7.99
CA HIS A 76 4.20 -22.09 9.07
C HIS A 76 4.54 -20.67 8.59
N ILE A 77 3.68 -19.69 8.91
CA ILE A 77 3.79 -18.32 8.42
C ILE A 77 3.53 -17.38 9.62
N ALA A 78 4.54 -16.63 10.04
CA ALA A 78 4.42 -15.58 11.07
C ALA A 78 4.86 -14.21 10.53
N SER A 79 4.63 -13.13 11.31
CA SER A 79 3.45 -12.24 11.12
C SER A 79 3.52 -10.97 12.06
N TYR A 80 3.00 -9.74 11.80
CA TYR A 80 3.17 -8.49 12.64
C TYR A 80 3.43 -7.12 11.93
N ASN A 81 2.49 -6.48 11.18
CA ASN A 81 2.76 -5.20 10.46
C ASN A 81 3.20 -4.01 11.34
N ASN A 82 4.08 -3.13 10.84
CA ASN A 82 4.62 -1.97 11.59
C ASN A 82 3.79 -0.68 11.49
N PHE A 83 2.61 -0.72 10.86
CA PHE A 83 1.68 0.40 10.87
C PHE A 83 0.80 0.33 12.12
N PRO A 84 0.45 1.46 12.76
CA PRO A 84 -0.51 1.46 13.85
C PRO A 84 -1.82 0.78 13.43
N THR A 85 -2.26 -0.21 14.21
CA THR A 85 -3.46 -1.00 13.91
C THR A 85 -4.66 -0.08 13.67
N ALA A 86 -5.44 -0.39 12.64
CA ALA A 86 -6.63 0.35 12.22
C ALA A 86 -6.43 1.76 11.62
N ALA A 87 -5.20 2.17 11.27
CA ALA A 87 -4.90 3.40 10.49
C ALA A 87 -5.49 3.50 9.06
N GLY A 88 -6.48 2.68 8.68
CA GLY A 88 -7.13 2.70 7.36
C GLY A 88 -6.25 2.32 6.14
N LEU A 89 -4.94 2.21 6.32
CA LEU A 89 -3.96 1.90 5.28
C LEU A 89 -4.11 0.46 4.78
N ALA A 90 -3.81 0.24 3.49
CA ALA A 90 -4.11 -1.00 2.77
C ALA A 90 -3.17 -2.19 3.13
N SER A 91 -3.26 -2.67 4.37
CA SER A 91 -2.47 -3.76 4.96
C SER A 91 -2.54 -5.08 4.17
N SER A 92 -3.72 -5.43 3.66
CA SER A 92 -3.92 -6.67 2.90
C SER A 92 -3.06 -6.75 1.63
N ALA A 93 -2.78 -5.62 0.98
CA ALA A 93 -1.96 -5.57 -0.23
C ALA A 93 -0.50 -5.93 0.06
N ALA A 94 0.09 -5.29 1.08
CA ALA A 94 1.46 -5.56 1.51
C ALA A 94 1.59 -7.00 2.04
N GLY A 95 0.60 -7.48 2.81
CA GLY A 95 0.59 -8.83 3.37
C GLY A 95 0.56 -9.93 2.31
N PHE A 96 -0.34 -9.84 1.32
CA PHE A 96 -0.39 -10.84 0.25
C PHE A 96 0.83 -10.79 -0.68
N ALA A 97 1.39 -9.61 -0.94
CA ALA A 97 2.63 -9.49 -1.72
C ALA A 97 3.83 -10.09 -0.98
N CYS A 98 3.98 -9.80 0.32
CA CYS A 98 5.03 -10.37 1.15
C CYS A 98 4.89 -11.89 1.30
N LEU A 99 3.66 -12.39 1.48
CA LEU A 99 3.35 -13.83 1.52
C LEU A 99 3.82 -14.53 0.23
N VAL A 100 3.39 -14.03 -0.92
CA VAL A 100 3.73 -14.62 -2.22
C VAL A 100 5.23 -14.52 -2.51
N PHE A 101 5.86 -13.37 -2.25
CA PHE A 101 7.30 -13.20 -2.43
C PHE A 101 8.12 -14.14 -1.54
N SER A 102 7.77 -14.24 -0.25
CA SER A 102 8.48 -15.10 0.71
C SER A 102 8.31 -16.58 0.36
N LEU A 103 7.11 -17.02 -0.02
CA LEU A 103 6.87 -18.39 -0.48
C LEU A 103 7.56 -18.68 -1.81
N ALA A 104 7.61 -17.73 -2.75
CA ALA A 104 8.36 -17.86 -4.00
C ALA A 104 9.86 -18.10 -3.74
N LYS A 105 10.45 -17.42 -2.75
CA LYS A 105 11.84 -17.65 -2.33
C LYS A 105 12.01 -18.98 -1.60
N LEU A 106 11.10 -19.34 -0.68
CA LEU A 106 11.14 -20.61 0.06
C LEU A 106 11.04 -21.83 -0.87
N MET A 107 10.18 -21.76 -1.89
CA MET A 107 9.86 -22.86 -2.81
C MET A 107 10.68 -22.81 -4.12
N ASN A 108 11.71 -21.94 -4.17
CA ASN A 108 12.59 -21.74 -5.33
C ASN A 108 11.83 -21.58 -6.66
N VAL A 109 10.77 -20.76 -6.65
CA VAL A 109 9.92 -20.52 -7.82
C VAL A 109 10.71 -19.75 -8.88
N LYS A 110 10.86 -20.35 -10.07
CA LYS A 110 11.64 -19.82 -11.20
C LYS A 110 10.80 -18.94 -12.12
N GLU A 111 10.08 -17.98 -11.54
CA GLU A 111 9.24 -17.01 -12.25
C GLU A 111 9.67 -15.57 -11.94
N ASP A 112 9.39 -14.64 -12.85
CA ASP A 112 9.59 -13.21 -12.64
C ASP A 112 8.51 -12.59 -11.72
N GLN A 113 8.76 -11.35 -11.28
CA GLN A 113 7.83 -10.61 -10.42
C GLN A 113 6.46 -10.35 -11.09
N GLY A 114 6.38 -10.32 -12.42
CA GLY A 114 5.14 -10.14 -13.16
C GLY A 114 4.23 -11.36 -13.06
N LYS A 115 4.80 -12.56 -13.21
CA LYS A 115 4.07 -13.83 -12.99
C LYS A 115 3.72 -14.05 -11.52
N LEU A 116 4.63 -13.74 -10.58
CA LEU A 116 4.32 -13.74 -9.15
C LEU A 116 3.20 -12.74 -8.79
N SER A 117 3.09 -11.63 -9.53
CA SER A 117 2.04 -10.63 -9.29
C SER A 117 0.63 -11.17 -9.57
N ALA A 118 0.48 -12.10 -10.53
CA ALA A 118 -0.79 -12.79 -10.78
C ALA A 118 -1.21 -13.65 -9.58
N VAL A 119 -0.25 -14.28 -8.90
CA VAL A 119 -0.50 -15.07 -7.68
C VAL A 119 -0.92 -14.16 -6.52
N ALA A 120 -0.25 -13.02 -6.35
CA ALA A 120 -0.60 -12.02 -5.33
C ALA A 120 -2.01 -11.41 -5.56
N ARG A 121 -2.37 -11.15 -6.83
CA ARG A 121 -3.69 -10.66 -7.27
C ARG A 121 -4.84 -11.52 -6.76
N GLN A 122 -4.70 -12.85 -6.79
CA GLN A 122 -5.77 -13.78 -6.35
C GLN A 122 -6.08 -13.74 -4.84
N GLY A 123 -5.13 -13.25 -4.03
CA GLY A 123 -5.28 -13.02 -2.59
C GLY A 123 -5.80 -11.62 -2.27
N SER A 124 -5.26 -10.61 -2.94
CA SER A 124 -5.78 -9.24 -2.93
C SER A 124 -5.37 -8.55 -4.24
N GLY A 125 -6.33 -8.05 -5.03
CA GLY A 125 -6.04 -7.51 -6.36
C GLY A 125 -4.95 -6.45 -6.36
N SER A 126 -4.97 -5.54 -5.38
CA SER A 126 -3.95 -4.49 -5.24
C SER A 126 -2.57 -4.96 -4.73
N ALA A 127 -2.43 -6.20 -4.27
CA ALA A 127 -1.14 -6.76 -3.83
C ALA A 127 -0.15 -6.95 -5.00
N CYS A 128 -0.66 -7.20 -6.22
CA CYS A 128 0.19 -7.40 -7.41
C CYS A 128 1.20 -6.25 -7.61
N ARG A 129 0.77 -5.00 -7.38
CA ARG A 129 1.60 -3.79 -7.54
C ARG A 129 2.71 -3.69 -6.50
N SER A 130 2.56 -4.35 -5.35
CA SER A 130 3.52 -4.33 -4.25
C SER A 130 4.71 -5.29 -4.44
N LEU A 131 4.83 -5.96 -5.60
CA LEU A 131 6.02 -6.74 -5.97
C LEU A 131 7.11 -5.93 -6.69
N TYR A 132 6.84 -4.66 -7.01
CA TYR A 132 7.78 -3.73 -7.63
C TYR A 132 7.93 -2.47 -6.76
N GLY A 133 9.03 -1.73 -6.97
CA GLY A 133 9.25 -0.41 -6.36
C GLY A 133 8.85 0.72 -7.32
N GLY A 134 8.88 1.95 -6.82
CA GLY A 134 8.60 3.15 -7.62
C GLY A 134 7.15 3.19 -8.14
N PHE A 135 6.99 3.40 -9.44
CA PHE A 135 5.70 3.51 -10.10
C PHE A 135 5.32 2.20 -10.78
N VAL A 136 4.13 1.68 -10.45
CA VAL A 136 3.71 0.33 -10.84
C VAL A 136 2.29 0.33 -11.41
N LYS A 137 2.13 -0.14 -12.64
CA LYS A 137 0.85 -0.33 -13.32
C LYS A 137 0.35 -1.75 -13.09
N TRP A 138 -0.93 -1.91 -12.78
CA TRP A 138 -1.61 -3.20 -12.92
C TRP A 138 -2.34 -3.18 -14.27
N ILE A 139 -1.94 -4.07 -15.16
CA ILE A 139 -2.59 -4.31 -16.45
C ILE A 139 -3.85 -5.13 -16.17
N MET A 140 -5.02 -4.69 -16.65
CA MET A 140 -6.30 -5.38 -16.38
C MET A 140 -6.34 -6.82 -16.91
N GLY A 141 -5.61 -7.09 -18.00
CA GLY A 141 -5.68 -8.33 -18.77
C GLY A 141 -6.85 -8.35 -19.77
N LYS A 142 -6.77 -9.25 -20.75
CA LYS A 142 -7.78 -9.53 -21.77
C LYS A 142 -8.16 -11.01 -21.81
N HIS A 143 -7.37 -11.88 -21.19
CA HIS A 143 -7.65 -13.31 -21.17
C HIS A 143 -8.59 -13.67 -20.01
N ASP A 144 -9.57 -14.54 -20.25
CA ASP A 144 -10.56 -14.96 -19.23
C ASP A 144 -9.92 -15.73 -18.06
N ASP A 145 -8.75 -16.35 -18.27
CA ASP A 145 -7.95 -16.98 -17.21
C ASP A 145 -7.17 -15.95 -16.35
N GLY A 146 -7.15 -14.69 -16.78
CA GLY A 146 -6.41 -13.60 -16.17
C GLY A 146 -4.88 -13.79 -16.17
N SER A 147 -4.34 -14.58 -17.11
CA SER A 147 -2.90 -14.86 -17.25
C SER A 147 -2.05 -13.64 -17.63
N ASP A 148 -2.67 -12.63 -18.23
CA ASP A 148 -2.09 -11.35 -18.64
C ASP A 148 -2.48 -10.17 -17.73
N SER A 149 -3.29 -10.42 -16.69
CA SER A 149 -3.67 -9.43 -15.68
C SER A 149 -2.58 -9.30 -14.60
N ILE A 150 -1.48 -8.64 -14.92
CA ILE A 150 -0.24 -8.59 -14.12
C ILE A 150 0.20 -7.16 -13.78
N ALA A 151 1.02 -7.03 -12.75
CA ALA A 151 1.74 -5.79 -12.46
C ALA A 151 3.01 -5.66 -13.33
N VAL A 152 3.30 -4.43 -13.75
CA VAL A 152 4.54 -4.04 -14.44
C VAL A 152 5.07 -2.75 -13.83
N GLN A 153 6.39 -2.65 -13.68
CA GLN A 153 7.04 -1.41 -13.27
C GLN A 153 7.08 -0.43 -14.46
N LEU A 154 6.66 0.81 -14.21
CA LEU A 154 6.77 1.92 -15.16
C LEU A 154 8.09 2.66 -14.99
N ALA A 155 8.49 2.86 -13.73
CA ALA A 155 9.71 3.53 -13.31
C ALA A 155 10.11 3.03 -11.91
N ASP A 156 11.41 3.00 -11.61
CA ASP A 156 11.90 2.61 -10.29
C ASP A 156 11.77 3.74 -9.24
N GLU A 157 12.23 3.50 -8.01
CA GLU A 157 12.14 4.51 -6.95
C GLU A 157 13.08 5.71 -7.14
N LYS A 158 14.09 5.60 -8.02
CA LYS A 158 15.11 6.63 -8.25
C LYS A 158 14.73 7.58 -9.37
N HIS A 159 13.90 7.13 -10.31
CA HIS A 159 13.40 7.94 -11.42
C HIS A 159 12.76 9.26 -10.95
N TRP A 160 12.10 9.28 -9.79
CA TRP A 160 11.49 10.48 -9.22
C TRP A 160 11.68 10.58 -7.68
N ASP A 161 12.93 10.49 -7.23
CA ASP A 161 13.30 10.45 -5.80
C ASP A 161 13.12 11.77 -5.03
N ASP A 162 12.94 12.88 -5.76
CA ASP A 162 12.55 14.19 -5.24
C ASP A 162 11.21 14.15 -4.48
N LEU A 163 10.25 13.31 -4.92
CA LEU A 163 8.91 13.27 -4.35
C LEU A 163 8.94 12.90 -2.86
N VAL A 164 8.20 13.68 -2.08
CA VAL A 164 7.93 13.40 -0.66
C VAL A 164 6.43 13.30 -0.47
N ILE A 165 5.99 12.32 0.31
CA ILE A 165 4.57 12.11 0.58
C ILE A 165 4.31 12.20 2.07
N VAL A 166 3.28 12.98 2.40
CA VAL A 166 2.79 13.22 3.76
C VAL A 166 1.39 12.61 3.84
N ILE A 167 1.23 11.60 4.70
CA ILE A 167 -0.07 10.97 4.94
C ILE A 167 -0.64 11.56 6.23
N ALA A 168 -1.82 12.18 6.16
CA ALA A 168 -2.56 12.63 7.34
C ALA A 168 -3.54 11.53 7.76
N VAL A 169 -3.33 10.92 8.93
CA VAL A 169 -4.21 9.89 9.48
C VAL A 169 -5.29 10.57 10.32
N VAL A 170 -6.43 10.86 9.70
CA VAL A 170 -7.59 11.51 10.30
C VAL A 170 -8.32 10.56 11.26
N SER A 171 -8.43 9.28 10.89
CA SER A 171 -9.00 8.27 11.78
C SER A 171 -8.19 6.98 11.80
N SER A 172 -7.95 6.49 13.02
CA SER A 172 -7.45 5.16 13.35
C SER A 172 -8.57 4.15 13.61
N ARG A 173 -9.82 4.44 13.22
CA ARG A 173 -10.92 3.47 13.30
C ARG A 173 -10.92 2.55 12.07
N GLN A 174 -11.31 1.30 12.29
CA GLN A 174 -11.54 0.36 11.20
C GLN A 174 -12.66 0.89 10.29
N LYS A 175 -12.47 0.74 8.97
CA LYS A 175 -13.47 1.13 7.97
C LYS A 175 -14.77 0.34 8.16
N GLU A 176 -15.90 1.04 8.11
CA GLU A 176 -17.22 0.45 8.33
C GLU A 176 -17.62 -0.49 7.18
N THR A 177 -17.44 -0.04 5.93
CA THR A 177 -17.54 -0.89 4.75
C THR A 177 -16.16 -1.45 4.39
N SER A 178 -16.14 -2.66 3.82
CA SER A 178 -14.92 -3.25 3.27
C SER A 178 -14.80 -2.93 1.78
N SER A 179 -13.59 -2.63 1.31
CA SER A 179 -13.38 -2.31 -0.11
C SER A 179 -13.89 -3.39 -1.06
N THR A 180 -13.89 -4.67 -0.65
CA THR A 180 -14.45 -5.78 -1.43
C THR A 180 -15.97 -5.70 -1.58
N SER A 181 -16.68 -5.33 -0.51
CA SER A 181 -18.15 -5.20 -0.53
C SER A 181 -18.57 -3.94 -1.27
N GLY A 182 -18.01 -2.77 -0.94
CA GLY A 182 -18.43 -1.51 -1.56
C GLY A 182 -17.98 -1.36 -3.01
N MET A 183 -16.84 -1.94 -3.44
CA MET A 183 -16.50 -1.98 -4.88
C MET A 183 -17.49 -2.84 -5.67
N ARG A 184 -17.94 -3.96 -5.09
CA ARG A 184 -18.93 -4.84 -5.71
C ARG A 184 -20.28 -4.15 -5.81
N GLU A 185 -20.75 -3.55 -4.73
CA GLU A 185 -21.98 -2.76 -4.69
C GLU A 185 -21.93 -1.59 -5.68
N SER A 186 -20.81 -0.87 -5.77
CA SER A 186 -20.60 0.19 -6.76
C SER A 186 -20.70 -0.35 -8.20
N VAL A 187 -20.14 -1.53 -8.46
CA VAL A 187 -20.23 -2.20 -9.77
C VAL A 187 -21.66 -2.66 -10.10
N GLU A 188 -22.42 -3.11 -9.11
CA GLU A 188 -23.81 -3.56 -9.25
C GLU A 188 -24.82 -2.40 -9.36
N THR A 189 -24.56 -1.25 -8.72
CA THR A 189 -25.55 -0.15 -8.55
C THR A 189 -25.20 1.18 -9.21
N SER A 190 -23.91 1.53 -9.36
CA SER A 190 -23.51 2.87 -9.82
C SER A 190 -23.55 2.97 -11.35
N MET A 191 -24.48 3.76 -11.88
CA MET A 191 -24.59 4.01 -13.32
C MET A 191 -23.33 4.63 -13.94
N LEU A 192 -22.54 5.37 -13.14
CA LEU A 192 -21.33 6.07 -13.61
C LEU A 192 -20.10 5.16 -13.72
N ILE A 193 -20.10 4.00 -13.03
CA ILE A 193 -18.92 3.12 -12.92
C ILE A 193 -18.48 2.57 -14.27
N LYS A 194 -19.45 2.23 -15.14
CA LYS A 194 -19.21 1.67 -16.47
C LYS A 194 -18.56 2.69 -17.40
N HIS A 195 -19.02 3.95 -17.34
CA HIS A 195 -18.41 5.04 -18.12
C HIS A 195 -16.99 5.35 -17.64
N ARG A 196 -16.76 5.42 -16.32
CA ARG A 196 -15.40 5.59 -15.77
C ARG A 196 -14.45 4.50 -16.29
N ALA A 197 -14.85 3.23 -16.20
CA ALA A 197 -14.02 2.09 -16.58
C ALA A 197 -13.75 2.02 -18.10
N LYS A 198 -14.75 2.30 -18.94
CA LYS A 198 -14.61 2.21 -20.41
C LYS A 198 -13.99 3.45 -21.05
N GLU A 199 -14.36 4.66 -20.61
CA GLU A 199 -14.06 5.90 -21.34
C GLU A 199 -13.04 6.83 -20.68
N VAL A 200 -12.96 6.83 -19.35
CA VAL A 200 -12.14 7.81 -18.61
C VAL A 200 -10.78 7.24 -18.24
N VAL A 201 -10.78 6.08 -17.58
CA VAL A 201 -9.56 5.52 -16.99
C VAL A 201 -8.53 5.07 -18.04
N PRO A 202 -8.89 4.45 -19.18
CA PRO A 202 -7.91 4.08 -20.21
C PRO A 202 -7.10 5.27 -20.74
N LYS A 203 -7.73 6.45 -20.86
CA LYS A 203 -7.07 7.70 -21.27
C LYS A 203 -6.14 8.20 -20.17
N ARG A 204 -6.65 8.34 -18.94
CA ARG A 204 -5.86 8.74 -17.76
C ARG A 204 -4.65 7.86 -17.47
N ILE A 205 -4.70 6.56 -17.80
CA ILE A 205 -3.57 5.65 -17.66
C ILE A 205 -2.43 6.05 -18.61
N VAL A 206 -2.74 6.37 -19.87
CA VAL A 206 -1.73 6.88 -20.84
C VAL A 206 -1.17 8.22 -20.37
N ASP A 207 -2.04 9.17 -20.01
CA ASP A 207 -1.64 10.51 -19.55
C ASP A 207 -0.75 10.43 -18.29
N MET A 208 -1.06 9.51 -17.36
CA MET A 208 -0.30 9.28 -16.14
C MET A 208 1.05 8.61 -16.41
N GLU A 209 1.10 7.65 -17.35
CA GLU A 209 2.36 7.03 -17.78
C GLU A 209 3.30 8.07 -18.42
N GLU A 210 2.77 8.98 -19.23
CA GLU A 210 3.54 10.09 -19.79
C GLU A 210 4.01 11.09 -18.72
N ALA A 211 3.12 11.49 -17.80
CA ALA A 211 3.48 12.40 -16.71
C ALA A 211 4.58 11.82 -15.80
N ILE A 212 4.51 10.52 -15.47
CA ILE A 212 5.56 9.81 -14.72
C ILE A 212 6.87 9.77 -15.52
N LYS A 213 6.81 9.38 -16.80
CA LYS A 213 7.99 9.28 -17.66
C LYS A 213 8.73 10.62 -17.79
N ASN A 214 7.99 11.71 -17.92
CA ASN A 214 8.52 13.05 -18.17
C ASN A 214 8.75 13.89 -16.89
N LEU A 215 8.48 13.34 -15.70
CA LEU A 215 8.56 14.05 -14.40
C LEU A 215 7.65 15.30 -14.33
N ASP A 216 6.52 15.28 -15.04
CA ASP A 216 5.55 16.38 -15.10
C ASP A 216 4.66 16.36 -13.85
N PHE A 217 5.15 17.00 -12.77
CA PHE A 217 4.41 17.10 -11.51
C PHE A 217 3.03 17.78 -11.66
N PRO A 218 2.87 18.92 -12.39
CA PRO A 218 1.56 19.50 -12.65
C PRO A 218 0.53 18.52 -13.23
N SER A 219 0.86 17.81 -14.32
CA SER A 219 -0.05 16.85 -14.95
C SER A 219 -0.31 15.64 -14.04
N PHE A 220 0.74 15.09 -13.43
CA PHE A 220 0.65 14.01 -12.44
C PHE A 220 -0.31 14.37 -11.29
N ALA A 221 -0.15 15.54 -10.67
CA ALA A 221 -0.96 15.99 -9.55
C ALA A 221 -2.42 16.24 -9.97
N HIS A 222 -2.64 16.87 -11.13
CA HIS A 222 -3.99 17.08 -11.65
C HIS A 222 -4.73 15.77 -11.88
N LEU A 223 -4.08 14.80 -12.55
CA LEU A 223 -4.63 13.48 -12.82
C LEU A 223 -4.92 12.71 -11.51
N ALA A 224 -4.00 12.73 -10.54
CA ALA A 224 -4.20 12.07 -9.25
C ALA A 224 -5.40 12.64 -8.47
N CYS A 225 -5.53 13.96 -8.40
CA CYS A 225 -6.68 14.61 -7.77
C CYS A 225 -7.99 14.34 -8.52
N ALA A 226 -8.00 14.44 -9.85
CA ALA A 226 -9.17 14.20 -10.68
C ALA A 226 -9.62 12.74 -10.68
N ASP A 227 -8.71 11.79 -10.41
CA ASP A 227 -9.03 10.37 -10.27
C ASP A 227 -9.52 10.00 -8.88
N SER A 228 -8.91 10.54 -7.82
CA SER A 228 -9.42 10.41 -6.45
C SER A 228 -10.85 10.95 -6.33
N ASN A 229 -11.09 12.18 -6.78
CA ASN A 229 -12.41 12.81 -6.70
C ASN A 229 -13.47 12.04 -7.50
N GLN A 230 -13.13 11.58 -8.71
CA GLN A 230 -14.08 10.78 -9.50
C GLN A 230 -14.33 9.41 -8.86
N PHE A 231 -13.31 8.75 -8.29
CA PHE A 231 -13.50 7.50 -7.57
C PHE A 231 -14.52 7.65 -6.43
N HIS A 232 -14.34 8.65 -5.57
CA HIS A 232 -15.29 8.93 -4.48
C HIS A 232 -16.70 9.31 -4.97
N ALA A 233 -16.83 9.93 -6.14
CA ALA A 233 -18.12 10.27 -6.73
C ALA A 233 -18.87 9.06 -7.34
N VAL A 234 -18.16 8.05 -7.85
CA VAL A 234 -18.81 6.86 -8.47
C VAL A 234 -18.96 5.69 -7.52
N ALA A 235 -18.11 5.61 -6.49
CA ALA A 235 -18.13 4.59 -5.44
C ALA A 235 -18.41 5.27 -4.10
N TYR A 236 -19.55 5.98 -4.02
CA TYR A 236 -19.98 6.68 -2.81
C TYR A 236 -20.48 5.69 -1.74
N THR A 237 -19.52 5.05 -1.10
CA THR A 237 -19.57 4.55 0.27
C THR A 237 -18.23 4.95 0.92
N PHE A 238 -18.14 5.02 2.26
CA PHE A 238 -17.00 5.58 2.99
C PHE A 238 -15.73 4.67 2.98
N ASP A 239 -15.53 3.93 1.88
CA ASP A 239 -14.70 2.72 1.76
C ASP A 239 -13.18 2.97 1.65
N ALA A 240 -12.78 4.18 1.30
CA ALA A 240 -11.36 4.56 1.27
C ALA A 240 -10.84 5.08 2.62
N GLY A 241 -11.74 5.42 3.56
CA GLY A 241 -11.39 6.07 4.84
C GLY A 241 -11.06 7.56 4.68
N PRO A 242 -10.98 8.33 5.78
CA PRO A 242 -10.82 9.79 5.74
C PRO A 242 -9.35 10.25 5.58
N ASN A 243 -8.40 9.33 5.44
CA ASN A 243 -6.97 9.64 5.52
C ASN A 243 -6.47 10.23 4.19
N ALA A 244 -5.84 11.40 4.25
CA ALA A 244 -5.32 12.10 3.07
C ALA A 244 -3.89 11.64 2.77
N VAL A 245 -3.59 11.38 1.48
CA VAL A 245 -2.23 11.13 0.98
C VAL A 245 -1.82 12.32 0.13
N LEU A 246 -0.91 13.14 0.64
CA LEU A 246 -0.51 14.41 0.03
C LEU A 246 0.88 14.27 -0.60
N ILE A 247 0.97 14.54 -1.90
CA ILE A 247 2.20 14.39 -2.68
C ILE A 247 2.83 15.76 -2.88
N ALA A 248 4.05 15.95 -2.39
CA ALA A 248 4.83 17.15 -2.60
C ALA A 248 5.92 16.89 -3.66
N ARG A 249 6.05 17.83 -4.62
CA ARG A 249 7.01 17.73 -5.73
C ARG A 249 8.47 17.61 -5.31
N ASN A 250 8.81 18.13 -4.12
CA ASN A 250 10.14 18.05 -3.52
C ASN A 250 10.07 18.31 -2.02
N ARG A 251 11.19 18.03 -1.32
CA ARG A 251 11.33 18.18 0.14
C ARG A 251 11.01 19.59 0.66
N LYS A 252 11.39 20.66 -0.04
CA LYS A 252 11.10 22.04 0.37
C LYS A 252 9.59 22.34 0.40
N VAL A 253 8.86 21.86 -0.62
CA VAL A 253 7.39 21.96 -0.64
C VAL A 253 6.78 21.07 0.45
N ALA A 254 7.35 19.89 0.70
CA ALA A 254 6.87 18.98 1.75
C ALA A 254 7.00 19.58 3.16
N ALA A 255 8.12 20.23 3.49
CA ALA A 255 8.28 20.96 4.75
C ALA A 255 7.28 22.13 4.84
N SER A 256 7.15 22.91 3.77
CA SER A 256 6.18 24.04 3.71
C SER A 256 4.72 23.58 3.86
N LEU A 257 4.39 22.37 3.40
CA LEU A 257 3.10 21.71 3.57
C LEU A 257 2.93 21.18 5.00
N LEU A 258 3.91 20.46 5.53
CA LEU A 258 3.85 19.91 6.88
C LEU A 258 3.72 21.01 7.94
N GLN A 259 4.40 22.15 7.77
CA GLN A 259 4.25 23.32 8.63
C GLN A 259 2.78 23.80 8.70
N ARG A 260 2.11 23.91 7.55
CA ARG A 260 0.68 24.28 7.47
C ARG A 260 -0.21 23.24 8.12
N LEU A 261 0.08 21.95 7.90
CA LEU A 261 -0.67 20.85 8.50
C LEU A 261 -0.53 20.85 10.02
N LEU A 262 0.67 21.03 10.57
CA LEU A 262 0.89 21.12 12.02
C LEU A 262 0.25 22.37 12.64
N PHE A 263 0.22 23.49 11.91
CA PHE A 263 -0.46 24.71 12.35
C PHE A 263 -1.98 24.55 12.42
N HIS A 264 -2.61 23.96 11.39
CA HIS A 264 -4.06 23.78 11.32
C HIS A 264 -4.57 22.57 12.10
N PHE A 265 -3.77 21.50 12.17
CA PHE A 265 -4.06 20.26 12.89
C PHE A 265 -2.98 20.02 13.93
N PRO A 266 -2.95 20.81 15.02
CA PRO A 266 -2.05 20.54 16.13
C PRO A 266 -2.49 19.26 16.87
N PRO A 267 -1.55 18.51 17.45
CA PRO A 267 -1.83 17.33 18.26
C PRO A 267 -2.63 17.64 19.53
N SER A 268 -3.22 16.62 20.15
CA SER A 268 -3.74 16.71 21.52
C SER A 268 -2.61 16.98 22.53
N SER A 269 -2.92 17.64 23.65
CA SER A 269 -1.92 18.17 24.60
C SER A 269 -0.95 17.12 25.15
N ASP A 270 -1.38 15.87 25.27
CA ASP A 270 -0.63 14.77 25.87
C ASP A 270 0.14 13.91 24.84
N THR A 271 0.17 14.35 23.57
CA THR A 271 0.79 13.59 22.46
C THR A 271 2.29 13.87 22.38
N ASP A 272 3.11 12.83 22.27
CA ASP A 272 4.53 13.00 21.95
C ASP A 272 4.71 13.30 20.45
N LEU A 273 5.51 14.33 20.13
CA LEU A 273 5.83 14.73 18.74
C LEU A 273 6.40 13.56 17.92
N SER A 274 7.20 12.70 18.54
CA SER A 274 7.81 11.56 17.85
C SER A 274 6.80 10.43 17.54
N SER A 275 5.63 10.43 18.20
CA SER A 275 4.46 9.62 17.82
C SER A 275 3.54 10.34 16.83
N TYR A 276 3.52 11.69 16.85
CA TYR A 276 2.66 12.51 16.00
C TYR A 276 3.19 12.68 14.57
N VAL A 277 4.50 12.61 14.37
CA VAL A 277 5.11 12.59 13.03
C VAL A 277 6.07 11.41 12.95
N ILE A 278 5.73 10.43 12.10
CA ILE A 278 6.49 9.19 11.92
C ILE A 278 7.03 9.05 10.48
N GLY A 279 7.93 8.10 10.26
CA GLY A 279 8.65 7.92 9.00
C GLY A 279 9.92 8.79 8.96
N ASP A 280 10.12 9.58 7.90
CA ASP A 280 11.23 10.53 7.83
C ASP A 280 11.01 11.73 8.77
N LYS A 281 11.42 11.56 10.04
CA LYS A 281 11.36 12.60 11.07
C LYS A 281 12.32 13.78 10.81
N SER A 282 13.31 13.63 9.93
CA SER A 282 14.29 14.71 9.69
C SER A 282 13.64 15.96 9.06
N ILE A 283 12.50 15.80 8.39
CA ILE A 283 11.73 16.91 7.81
C ILE A 283 11.25 17.93 8.86
N LEU A 284 11.13 17.55 10.14
CA LEU A 284 10.78 18.46 11.22
C LEU A 284 11.85 19.56 11.41
N GLN A 285 13.12 19.24 11.13
CA GLN A 285 14.22 20.21 11.16
C GLN A 285 14.04 21.27 10.06
N ASP A 286 13.57 20.87 8.86
CA ASP A 286 13.26 21.79 7.76
C ASP A 286 12.01 22.66 8.03
N VAL A 287 11.13 22.21 8.93
CA VAL A 287 9.94 22.96 9.40
C VAL A 287 10.30 23.95 10.52
N GLY A 288 11.41 23.72 11.23
CA GLY A 288 11.80 24.47 12.42
C GLY A 288 11.09 24.01 13.70
N VAL A 289 10.71 22.72 13.79
CA VAL A 289 10.03 22.12 14.94
C VAL A 289 10.93 21.05 15.58
N ALA A 290 11.30 21.26 16.84
CA ALA A 290 12.05 20.32 17.66
C ALA A 290 11.19 19.72 18.80
N ASP A 291 10.28 20.51 19.39
CA ASP A 291 9.32 20.05 20.40
C ASP A 291 7.88 20.56 20.15
N MET A 292 6.97 20.22 21.07
CA MET A 292 5.54 20.55 20.97
C MET A 292 5.24 22.05 21.08
N LYS A 293 6.06 22.82 21.78
CA LYS A 293 5.92 24.28 21.91
C LYS A 293 6.19 24.97 20.58
N ASP A 294 7.11 24.44 19.78
CA ASP A 294 7.39 24.97 18.45
C ASP A 294 6.15 24.86 17.54
N ILE A 295 5.35 23.79 17.67
CA ILE A 295 4.08 23.63 16.95
C ILE A 295 3.05 24.69 17.37
N ASP A 296 2.89 24.90 18.68
CA ASP A 296 1.97 25.93 19.20
C ASP A 296 2.41 27.34 18.79
N ALA A 297 3.72 27.57 18.69
CA ALA A 297 4.35 28.83 18.26
C ALA A 297 4.48 29.02 16.73
N LEU A 298 4.04 28.05 15.91
CA LEU A 298 4.13 28.19 14.45
C LEU A 298 3.39 29.44 13.95
N PRO A 299 4.01 30.25 13.07
CA PRO A 299 3.36 31.42 12.49
C PRO A 299 2.19 31.00 11.60
N ALA A 300 1.19 31.88 11.49
CA ALA A 300 0.08 31.68 10.57
C ALA A 300 0.61 31.59 9.12
N PRO A 301 0.11 30.64 8.29
CA PRO A 301 0.46 30.56 6.89
C PRO A 301 0.16 31.87 6.14
N PRO A 302 0.98 32.32 5.17
CA PRO A 302 0.81 33.58 4.43
C PRO A 302 -0.56 33.78 3.75
N GLU A 303 -1.28 32.70 3.47
CA GLU A 303 -2.63 32.71 2.92
C GLU A 303 -3.75 33.04 3.94
N VAL A 304 -3.45 32.99 5.25
CA VAL A 304 -4.36 33.42 6.32
C VAL A 304 -4.34 34.94 6.38
N LYS A 305 -5.47 35.56 6.04
CA LYS A 305 -5.65 37.01 6.17
C LYS A 305 -5.84 37.39 7.64
N ASP A 306 -5.16 38.45 8.08
CA ASP A 306 -5.10 38.90 9.48
C ASP A 306 -6.46 39.12 10.19
N ASN A 307 -7.54 39.27 9.42
CA ASN A 307 -8.88 39.58 9.90
C ASN A 307 -9.81 38.36 10.08
N ILE A 308 -9.33 37.13 9.88
CA ILE A 308 -10.12 35.90 10.10
C ILE A 308 -9.37 35.00 11.08
N PRO A 309 -9.95 34.63 12.24
CA PRO A 309 -9.34 33.65 13.14
C PRO A 309 -9.09 32.34 12.40
N SER A 310 -7.83 31.95 12.25
CA SER A 310 -7.47 30.69 11.61
C SER A 310 -7.98 29.53 12.46
N GLN A 311 -8.99 28.82 11.96
CA GLN A 311 -9.53 27.66 12.65
C GLN A 311 -8.44 26.57 12.76
N LYS A 312 -8.14 26.17 13.99
CA LYS A 312 -7.30 25.02 14.34
C LYS A 312 -8.21 23.86 14.77
N TYR A 313 -7.93 22.69 14.23
CA TYR A 313 -8.68 21.44 14.39
C TYR A 313 -7.84 20.48 15.26
N LYS A 314 -7.71 20.83 16.55
CA LYS A 314 -6.79 20.14 17.46
C LYS A 314 -7.21 18.69 17.70
N GLY A 315 -6.36 17.74 17.33
CA GLY A 315 -6.61 16.31 17.46
C GLY A 315 -7.44 15.64 16.34
N ASP A 316 -7.94 16.40 15.36
CA ASP A 316 -8.70 15.83 14.22
C ASP A 316 -7.81 14.99 13.28
N VAL A 317 -6.50 15.23 13.29
CA VAL A 317 -5.50 14.31 12.73
C VAL A 317 -4.82 13.59 13.88
N SER A 318 -4.85 12.25 13.85
CA SER A 318 -4.24 11.37 14.85
C SER A 318 -2.71 11.41 14.80
N TYR A 319 -2.12 11.41 13.60
CA TYR A 319 -0.68 11.58 13.33
C TYR A 319 -0.41 11.72 11.82
N PHE A 320 0.81 12.11 11.47
CA PHE A 320 1.33 12.21 10.11
C PHE A 320 2.40 11.15 9.81
N ILE A 321 2.44 10.64 8.58
CA ILE A 321 3.52 9.78 8.07
C ILE A 321 4.26 10.50 6.94
N CYS A 322 5.55 10.80 7.13
CA CYS A 322 6.41 11.36 6.10
C CYS A 322 7.23 10.25 5.43
N THR A 323 7.13 10.13 4.11
CA THR A 323 7.67 8.98 3.35
C THR A 323 8.03 9.38 1.91
N LYS A 324 8.61 8.46 1.14
CA LYS A 324 9.11 8.66 -0.23
C LYS A 324 8.81 7.43 -1.12
N PRO A 325 8.87 7.56 -2.46
CA PRO A 325 8.94 6.40 -3.35
C PRO A 325 10.06 5.46 -2.89
N GLY A 326 9.83 4.14 -3.01
CA GLY A 326 10.80 3.18 -2.52
C GLY A 326 10.69 1.81 -3.19
N LYS A 327 11.61 0.93 -2.79
CA LYS A 327 11.92 -0.35 -3.45
C LYS A 327 10.80 -1.39 -3.27
N GLY A 328 10.77 -2.34 -4.20
CA GLY A 328 9.95 -3.55 -4.06
C GLY A 328 10.39 -4.44 -2.88
N PRO A 329 9.74 -5.61 -2.71
CA PRO A 329 10.00 -6.49 -1.57
C PRO A 329 11.44 -7.01 -1.59
N VAL A 330 12.03 -7.11 -0.39
CA VAL A 330 13.41 -7.53 -0.18
C VAL A 330 13.46 -8.76 0.72
N LEU A 331 14.46 -9.62 0.51
CA LEU A 331 14.78 -10.70 1.44
C LEU A 331 15.65 -10.15 2.57
N LEU A 332 15.33 -10.51 3.82
CA LEU A 332 16.15 -10.19 4.98
C LEU A 332 17.18 -11.31 5.21
N SER A 333 18.46 -10.95 5.29
CA SER A 333 19.55 -11.89 5.60
C SER A 333 19.80 -12.07 7.09
N ASP A 334 19.37 -11.11 7.91
CA ASP A 334 19.52 -11.13 9.37
C ASP A 334 18.47 -12.06 10.02
N LYS A 335 18.96 -13.14 10.63
CA LYS A 335 18.12 -14.14 11.32
C LYS A 335 17.51 -13.63 12.63
N ASN A 336 18.05 -12.56 13.21
CA ASN A 336 17.45 -11.96 14.40
C ASN A 336 16.09 -11.34 14.06
N GLN A 337 15.99 -10.76 12.86
CA GLN A 337 14.75 -10.29 12.26
C GLN A 337 13.84 -11.41 11.72
N ALA A 338 14.18 -12.70 11.89
CA ALA A 338 13.24 -13.78 11.57
C ALA A 338 12.11 -13.84 12.60
N LEU A 339 10.92 -14.19 12.14
CA LEU A 339 9.64 -14.04 12.85
C LEU A 339 9.19 -15.37 13.54
N LEU A 340 9.82 -16.47 13.13
CA LEU A 340 9.70 -17.80 13.70
C LEU A 340 11.02 -18.17 14.38
N SER A 341 10.97 -18.95 15.46
CA SER A 341 12.14 -19.64 16.01
C SER A 341 12.68 -20.63 14.96
N PRO A 342 13.99 -20.59 14.65
CA PRO A 342 14.57 -21.53 13.68
C PRO A 342 14.67 -22.97 14.21
N GLU A 343 14.47 -23.20 15.51
CA GLU A 343 14.45 -24.52 16.15
C GLU A 343 13.05 -25.16 16.12
N THR A 344 12.01 -24.39 16.47
CA THR A 344 10.63 -24.91 16.63
C THR A 344 9.74 -24.66 15.42
N GLY A 345 10.08 -23.69 14.57
CA GLY A 345 9.20 -23.22 13.49
C GLY A 345 7.93 -22.51 13.99
N LEU A 346 7.86 -22.15 15.28
CA LEU A 346 6.75 -21.40 15.89
C LEU A 346 7.11 -19.91 16.03
N PRO A 347 6.13 -18.99 16.17
CA PRO A 347 6.41 -17.56 16.41
C PRO A 347 7.35 -17.32 17.58
N LYS A 348 8.24 -16.33 17.45
CA LYS A 348 9.12 -15.85 18.54
C LYS A 348 8.36 -14.96 19.53
#